data_AF-A0A3M6HBR2-F1
#
_entry.id   AF-A0A3M6HBR2-F1
#
_cell.length_a   1.000
_cell.length_b   1.000
_cell.length_c   1.000
_cell.angle_alpha   90.00
_cell.angle_beta   90.00
_cell.angle_gamma   90.00
#
_symmetry.space_group_name_H-M   'P 1'
#
loop_
_entity.id
_entity.type
_entity.pdbx_description
1 polymer ?
#
loop_
_entity_poly.entity_id
_entity_poly.type
_entity_poly.pdbx_seq_one_letter_code
_entity_poly.pdbx_strand_id
1 'polypeptide(L)'
;MNGLLYERLFRAYPDLRMIVDEHGGQEFQESLKSYVAARFVDELFGDKDAFQTMASKDNVLVQVAGFFAGSVAHIYEKKASEEAVLAYKKILRSLTLGMLEWPSKYQSLLPPPRDESGCADYQLHQEALR
;
A
#
# COMPACT_ATOMS: atom_id res chain seq x y z
N MET A 1 -3.23 4.23 10.24
CA MET A 1 -2.88 3.52 8.99
C MET A 1 -4.08 2.66 8.62
N ASN A 2 -4.68 2.86 7.44
CA ASN A 2 -6.00 2.28 7.14
C ASN A 2 -5.86 0.80 6.74
N GLY A 3 -6.61 -0.09 7.41
CA GLY A 3 -6.49 -1.56 7.35
C GLY A 3 -6.79 -2.22 6.00
N LEU A 4 -7.01 -1.44 4.94
CA LEU A 4 -7.59 -1.87 3.66
C LEU A 4 -6.74 -2.91 2.91
N LEU A 5 -5.42 -2.72 2.90
CA LEU A 5 -4.50 -3.71 2.33
C LEU A 5 -4.58 -5.01 3.14
N TYR A 6 -4.76 -4.87 4.46
CA TYR A 6 -4.72 -5.99 5.37
C TYR A 6 -5.92 -6.91 5.22
N GLU A 7 -7.13 -6.36 5.18
CA GLU A 7 -8.35 -7.16 5.06
C GLU A 7 -8.41 -8.00 3.78
N ARG A 8 -7.85 -7.50 2.67
CA ARG A 8 -7.93 -8.19 1.38
C ARG A 8 -6.86 -9.25 1.19
N LEU A 9 -5.61 -8.94 1.54
CA LEU A 9 -4.51 -9.87 1.31
C LEU A 9 -4.49 -10.97 2.37
N PHE A 10 -4.65 -10.62 3.64
CA PHE A 10 -4.38 -11.57 4.71
C PHE A 10 -5.60 -12.39 5.15
N ARG A 11 -6.83 -11.96 4.82
CA ARG A 11 -8.03 -12.80 5.01
C ARG A 11 -8.14 -13.93 4.00
N ALA A 12 -7.55 -13.74 2.81
CA ALA A 12 -7.66 -14.68 1.69
C ALA A 12 -6.55 -15.74 1.68
N TYR A 13 -5.41 -15.47 2.33
CA TYR A 13 -4.23 -16.34 2.27
C TYR A 13 -3.64 -16.54 3.68
N PRO A 14 -3.68 -17.77 4.24
CA PRO A 14 -3.25 -18.04 5.61
C PRO A 14 -1.73 -18.01 5.82
N ASP A 15 -0.95 -18.26 4.76
CA ASP A 15 0.52 -18.28 4.83
C ASP A 15 1.10 -17.15 3.97
N LEU A 16 1.34 -15.98 4.58
CA LEU A 16 1.94 -14.84 3.92
C LEU A 16 3.37 -14.60 4.41
N ARG A 17 4.29 -14.37 3.47
CA ARG A 17 5.65 -13.92 3.76
C ARG A 17 5.81 -12.48 3.28
N MET A 18 6.33 -11.64 4.15
CA MET A 18 6.64 -10.24 3.88
C MET A 18 8.15 -10.09 3.68
N ILE A 19 8.53 -9.74 2.46
CA ILE A 19 9.92 -9.41 2.11
C ILE A 19 9.98 -7.92 1.79
N VAL A 20 10.85 -7.20 2.49
CA VAL A 20 11.00 -5.76 2.36
C VAL A 20 12.44 -5.44 1.93
N ASP A 21 12.62 -4.42 1.10
CA ASP A 21 13.96 -3.91 0.79
C ASP A 21 14.63 -3.35 2.05
N GLU A 22 15.95 -3.33 2.07
CA GLU A 22 16.77 -2.69 3.11
C GLU A 22 16.78 -1.15 2.97
N HIS A 23 15.69 -0.57 2.49
CA HIS A 23 15.56 0.86 2.31
C HIS A 23 15.25 1.55 3.64
N GLY A 24 16.08 2.53 4.01
CA GLY A 24 16.01 3.23 5.30
C GLY A 24 17.12 2.82 6.26
N GLY A 25 17.36 3.65 7.29
CA GLY A 25 18.39 3.37 8.30
C GLY A 25 18.07 2.16 9.16
N GLN A 26 19.08 1.59 9.82
CA GLN A 26 18.95 0.40 10.67
C GLN A 26 17.85 0.56 11.73
N GLU A 27 17.75 1.73 12.37
CA GLU A 27 16.72 2.05 13.36
C GLU A 27 15.29 1.98 12.79
N PHE A 28 15.10 2.39 11.53
CA PHE A 28 13.82 2.27 10.86
C PHE A 28 13.46 0.81 10.57
N GLN A 29 14.44 0.02 10.14
CA GLN A 29 14.22 -1.41 9.87
C GLN A 29 13.88 -2.18 11.16
N GLU A 30 14.58 -1.89 12.26
CA GLU A 30 14.33 -2.51 13.57
C GLU A 30 12.98 -2.11 14.15
N SER A 31 12.59 -0.83 14.03
CA SER A 31 11.26 -0.37 14.47
C SER A 31 10.13 -0.94 13.61
N LEU A 32 10.31 -1.06 12.29
CA LEU A 32 9.36 -1.72 11.40
C LEU A 32 9.21 -3.20 11.75
N LYS A 33 10.31 -3.92 11.94
CA LYS A 33 10.31 -5.32 12.37
C LYS A 33 9.59 -5.50 13.70
N SER A 34 9.85 -4.62 14.67
CA SER A 34 9.18 -4.64 15.97
C SER A 34 7.68 -4.35 15.87
N TYR A 35 7.28 -3.39 15.04
CA TYR A 35 5.89 -3.08 14.76
C TYR A 35 5.15 -4.27 14.15
N VAL A 36 5.77 -4.91 13.16
CA VAL A 36 5.20 -6.08 12.49
C VAL A 36 5.08 -7.25 13.47
N ALA A 37 6.12 -7.51 14.26
CA ALA A 37 6.12 -8.60 15.24
C ALA A 37 5.04 -8.40 16.31
N ALA A 38 4.97 -7.20 16.91
CA ALA A 38 4.03 -6.90 18.00
C ALA A 38 2.55 -6.97 17.59
N ARG A 39 2.25 -6.83 16.30
CA ARG A 39 0.87 -6.74 15.81
C ARG A 39 0.40 -7.95 15.02
N PHE A 40 1.31 -8.81 14.56
CA PHE A 40 0.99 -9.84 13.57
C PHE A 40 1.58 -11.23 13.85
N VAL A 41 2.42 -11.42 14.88
CA VAL A 41 3.03 -12.74 15.21
C VAL A 41 2.00 -13.79 15.60
N ASP A 42 0.97 -13.42 16.36
CA ASP A 42 0.02 -14.41 16.91
C ASP A 42 -1.12 -14.82 15.94
N GLU A 43 -1.32 -14.09 14.83
CA GLU A 43 -2.44 -14.35 13.88
C GLU A 43 -2.00 -14.58 12.42
N LEU A 44 -0.86 -14.06 11.98
CA LEU A 44 -0.54 -13.89 10.54
C LEU A 44 0.81 -14.47 10.11
N PHE A 45 1.74 -14.59 11.04
CA PHE A 45 3.13 -14.92 10.79
C PHE A 45 3.53 -16.01 11.78
N GLY A 46 2.89 -17.17 11.69
CA GLY A 46 3.12 -18.31 12.56
C GLY A 46 4.56 -18.85 12.54
N ASP A 47 5.44 -18.26 11.73
CA ASP A 47 6.86 -18.57 11.65
C ASP A 47 7.72 -17.30 11.76
N LYS A 48 8.85 -17.42 12.46
CA LYS A 48 9.80 -16.33 12.73
C LYS A 48 10.44 -15.77 11.43
N ASP A 49 10.36 -16.53 10.35
CA ASP A 49 10.87 -16.18 9.02
C ASP A 49 9.87 -15.42 8.15
N ALA A 50 8.69 -15.08 8.67
CA ALA A 50 7.66 -14.43 7.87
C ALA A 50 7.95 -12.96 7.55
N PHE A 51 8.87 -12.32 8.27
CA PHE A 51 9.37 -10.98 7.94
C PHE A 51 10.87 -11.04 7.65
N GLN A 52 11.24 -10.69 6.43
CA GLN A 52 12.62 -10.66 5.98
C GLN A 52 12.95 -9.32 5.33
N THR A 53 14.11 -8.78 5.67
CA THR A 53 14.74 -7.70 4.92
C THR A 53 15.75 -8.31 3.97
N MET A 54 15.81 -7.80 2.74
CA MET A 54 16.72 -8.31 1.73
C MET A 54 17.20 -7.17 0.84
N ALA A 55 18.50 -7.14 0.53
CA ALA A 55 19.03 -6.16 -0.40
C ALA A 55 18.38 -6.32 -1.79
N SER A 56 17.84 -5.23 -2.33
CA SER A 56 17.21 -5.21 -3.67
C SER A 56 18.06 -5.83 -4.78
N LYS A 57 19.39 -5.74 -4.73
CA LYS A 57 20.30 -6.38 -5.69
C LYS A 57 20.18 -7.92 -5.76
N ASP A 58 19.73 -8.54 -4.68
CA ASP A 58 19.68 -9.99 -4.52
C ASP A 58 18.28 -10.55 -4.81
N ASN A 59 17.28 -9.70 -5.09
CA ASN A 59 15.91 -10.15 -5.37
C ASN A 59 15.15 -9.25 -6.38
N VAL A 60 14.87 -9.81 -7.55
CA VAL A 60 14.14 -9.13 -8.63
C VAL A 60 12.73 -8.69 -8.19
N LEU A 61 12.05 -9.46 -7.32
CA LEU A 61 10.72 -9.09 -6.84
C LEU A 61 10.76 -7.86 -5.94
N VAL A 62 11.82 -7.71 -5.14
CA VAL A 62 12.05 -6.51 -4.32
C VAL A 62 12.30 -5.29 -5.20
N GLN A 63 13.06 -5.44 -6.29
CA GLN A 63 13.26 -4.36 -7.27
C GLN A 63 11.95 -3.96 -7.96
N VAL A 64 11.15 -4.94 -8.36
CA VAL A 64 9.83 -4.70 -8.95
C VAL A 64 8.93 -3.97 -7.96
N ALA A 65 8.90 -4.39 -6.69
CA ALA A 65 8.15 -3.70 -5.64
C ALA A 65 8.63 -2.25 -5.46
N GLY A 66 9.94 -2.01 -5.48
CA GLY A 66 10.53 -0.67 -5.46
C GLY A 66 10.13 0.19 -6.66
N PHE A 67 10.08 -0.39 -7.86
CA PHE A 67 9.59 0.29 -9.07
C PHE A 67 8.12 0.71 -8.93
N PHE A 68 7.26 -0.18 -8.41
CA PHE A 68 5.85 0.14 -8.15
C PHE A 68 5.72 1.26 -7.12
N ALA A 69 6.38 1.13 -5.97
CA ALA A 69 6.34 2.12 -4.90
C ALA A 69 6.88 3.49 -5.35
N GLY A 70 8.01 3.50 -6.04
CA GLY A 70 8.63 4.71 -6.58
C GLY A 70 7.77 5.37 -7.65
N SER A 71 7.17 4.60 -8.56
CA SER A 71 6.25 5.12 -9.58
C SER A 71 5.03 5.78 -8.95
N VAL A 72 4.44 5.14 -7.93
CA VAL A 72 3.32 5.70 -7.16
C VAL A 72 3.76 6.99 -6.44
N ALA A 73 4.90 6.98 -5.75
CA ALA A 73 5.42 8.17 -5.08
C ALA A 73 5.61 9.34 -6.05
N HIS A 74 6.21 9.10 -7.23
CA HIS A 74 6.38 10.12 -8.26
C HIS A 74 5.06 10.73 -8.75
N ILE A 75 4.00 9.92 -8.85
CA ILE A 75 2.66 10.39 -9.24
C ILE A 75 2.06 11.31 -8.16
N TYR A 76 2.14 10.91 -6.88
CA TYR A 76 1.47 11.63 -5.80
C TYR A 76 2.25 12.83 -5.26
N GLU A 77 3.58 12.80 -5.31
CA GLU A 77 4.44 13.91 -4.89
C GLU A 77 4.50 15.05 -5.92
N LYS A 78 3.82 14.92 -7.07
CA LYS A 78 3.82 15.90 -8.17
C LYS A 78 5.23 16.24 -8.70
N LYS A 79 6.19 15.33 -8.50
CA LYS A 79 7.58 15.48 -8.97
C LYS A 79 7.79 15.01 -10.41
N ALA A 80 6.77 14.41 -11.03
CA ALA A 80 6.81 13.90 -12.39
C ALA A 80 6.04 14.82 -13.36
N SER A 81 6.46 14.85 -14.63
CA SER A 81 5.69 15.51 -15.69
C SER A 81 4.35 14.80 -15.91
N GLU A 82 3.36 15.50 -16.45
CA GLU A 82 2.05 14.93 -16.76
C GLU A 82 2.15 13.72 -17.70
N GLU A 83 3.09 13.76 -18.65
CA GLU A 83 3.41 12.68 -19.58
C GLU A 83 3.93 11.43 -18.84
N ALA A 84 4.85 11.62 -17.90
CA ALA A 84 5.39 10.54 -17.08
C ALA A 84 4.32 9.93 -16.17
N VAL A 85 3.45 10.77 -15.58
CA VAL A 85 2.30 10.30 -14.78
C VAL A 85 1.35 9.46 -15.63
N LEU A 86 1.04 9.89 -16.86
CA LEU A 86 0.16 9.15 -17.75
C LEU A 86 0.78 7.82 -18.16
N ALA A 87 2.09 7.81 -18.47
CA ALA A 87 2.83 6.59 -18.79
C ALA A 87 2.82 5.60 -17.62
N TYR A 88 3.15 6.06 -16.41
CA TYR A 88 3.11 5.22 -15.21
C TYR A 88 1.72 4.66 -14.95
N LYS A 89 0.67 5.49 -14.98
CA LYS A 89 -0.71 5.01 -14.82
C LYS A 89 -1.09 3.95 -15.85
N LYS A 90 -0.66 4.10 -17.10
CA LYS A 90 -0.91 3.11 -18.17
C LYS A 90 -0.22 1.78 -17.87
N ILE A 91 1.06 1.81 -17.50
CA ILE A 91 1.85 0.61 -17.17
C ILE A 91 1.25 -0.08 -15.94
N LEU A 92 0.99 0.67 -14.87
CA LEU A 92 0.41 0.14 -13.64
C LEU A 92 -0.94 -0.53 -13.91
N ARG A 93 -1.82 0.10 -14.72
CA ARG A 93 -3.12 -0.47 -15.07
C ARG A 93 -3.03 -1.75 -15.90
N SER A 94 -2.00 -1.90 -16.73
CA SER A 94 -1.80 -3.14 -17.51
C SER A 94 -1.24 -4.30 -16.69
N LEU A 95 -0.57 -4.01 -15.57
CA LEU A 95 0.14 -5.01 -14.77
C LEU A 95 -0.59 -5.38 -13.46
N THR A 96 -1.60 -4.61 -13.06
CA THR A 96 -2.30 -4.80 -11.78
C THR A 96 -3.77 -5.18 -12.00
N LEU A 97 -4.32 -6.01 -11.10
CA LEU A 97 -5.75 -6.33 -11.07
C LEU A 97 -6.62 -5.10 -10.74
N GLY A 98 -6.03 -4.10 -10.09
CA GLY A 98 -6.66 -2.83 -9.75
C GLY A 98 -5.78 -2.02 -8.80
N MET A 99 -6.06 -0.71 -8.72
CA MET A 99 -5.43 0.19 -7.78
C MET A 99 -6.52 0.76 -6.87
N LEU A 100 -6.34 0.61 -5.55
CA LEU A 100 -7.23 1.17 -4.56
C LEU A 100 -6.59 2.46 -4.03
N GLU A 101 -7.24 3.60 -4.24
CA GLU A 101 -6.78 4.88 -3.72
C GLU A 101 -7.38 5.14 -2.33
N TRP A 102 -6.53 5.60 -1.40
CA TRP A 102 -6.96 6.15 -0.11
C TRP A 102 -6.44 7.58 0.05
N PRO A 103 -7.24 8.52 0.58
CA PRO A 103 -8.66 8.39 0.89
C PRO A 103 -9.49 8.13 -0.37
N SER A 104 -10.59 7.37 -0.22
CA SER A 104 -11.53 7.11 -1.30
C SER A 104 -11.97 8.46 -1.86
N LYS A 105 -11.63 8.74 -3.13
CA LYS A 105 -12.12 9.94 -3.80
C LYS A 105 -13.63 9.78 -3.95
N TYR A 106 -14.39 10.57 -3.21
CA TYR A 106 -15.83 10.61 -3.34
C TYR A 106 -16.18 10.93 -4.80
N GLN A 107 -16.83 9.98 -5.49
CA GLN A 107 -17.35 10.21 -6.82
C GLN A 107 -18.67 10.97 -6.67
N SER A 108 -18.59 12.31 -6.74
CA SER A 108 -19.73 13.24 -6.72
C SER A 108 -20.81 12.95 -7.78
N LEU A 109 -20.48 12.16 -8.81
CA LEU A 109 -21.41 11.75 -9.85
C LEU A 109 -22.44 10.70 -9.39
N LEU A 110 -22.25 10.11 -8.19
CA LEU A 110 -23.22 9.25 -7.55
C LEU A 110 -23.83 9.97 -6.34
N PRO A 111 -25.16 9.85 -6.12
CA PRO A 111 -25.75 10.33 -4.88
C PRO A 111 -25.08 9.66 -3.68
N PRO A 112 -24.95 10.36 -2.54
CA PRO A 112 -24.26 9.83 -1.38
C PRO A 112 -24.83 8.46 -0.99
N PRO A 113 -23.97 7.46 -0.71
CA PRO A 113 -24.44 6.15 -0.30
C PRO A 113 -25.33 6.30 0.94
N ARG A 114 -26.42 5.53 0.99
CA ARG A 114 -27.33 5.50 2.15
C ARG A 114 -26.86 4.55 3.26
N ASP A 115 -25.74 3.87 3.06
CA ASP A 115 -25.14 3.01 4.07
C ASP A 115 -24.17 3.81 4.97
N GLU A 116 -23.94 3.32 6.18
CA GLU A 116 -23.09 4.01 7.17
C GLU A 116 -21.64 4.15 6.67
N SER A 117 -21.13 3.15 5.94
CA SER A 117 -19.76 3.16 5.41
C SER A 117 -19.54 4.24 4.34
N GLY A 118 -20.48 4.43 3.42
CA GLY A 118 -20.36 5.48 2.40
C GLY A 118 -20.65 6.89 2.93
N CYS A 119 -21.40 7.00 4.04
CA CYS A 119 -21.55 8.25 4.78
C CYS A 119 -20.22 8.68 5.46
N ALA A 120 -19.45 7.72 6.00
CA ALA A 120 -18.13 7.99 6.57
C ALA A 120 -17.13 8.48 5.49
N ASP A 121 -17.15 7.87 4.30
CA ASP A 121 -16.33 8.30 3.16
C ASP A 121 -16.69 9.72 2.69
N TYR A 122 -17.98 10.08 2.70
CA TYR A 122 -18.43 11.44 2.40
C TYR A 122 -17.93 12.47 3.42
N GLN A 123 -17.98 12.15 4.72
CA GLN A 123 -17.49 13.02 5.78
C GLN A 123 -15.97 13.23 5.69
N LEU A 124 -15.21 12.17 5.44
CA LEU A 124 -13.77 12.24 5.23
C LEU A 124 -13.41 13.13 4.03
N HIS A 125 -14.18 13.03 2.94
CA HIS A 125 -13.99 13.88 1.77
C HIS A 125 -14.26 15.37 2.05
N GLN A 126 -15.31 15.69 2.82
CA GLN A 126 -15.63 17.07 3.21
C GLN A 126 -14.53 17.70 4.07
N GLU A 127 -13.99 16.95 5.04
CA GLU A 127 -12.89 17.42 5.89
C GLU A 127 -11.57 17.56 5.11
N ALA A 128 -11.32 16.73 4.09
CA ALA A 128 -10.14 16.85 3.24
C ALA A 128 -10.16 18.07 2.29
N LEU A 129 -11.31 18.73 2.12
CA LEU A 129 -11.50 19.94 1.30
C LEU A 129 -11.45 21.24 2.12
N ARG A 130 -11.41 21.16 3.46
CA ARG A 130 -11.23 22.30 4.38
C ARG A 130 -9.76 22.66 4.55
#